data_AF-A0A7V9NKE5-F1
#
_entry.id   AF-A0A7V9NKE5-F1
#
_cell.length_a   1.000
_cell.length_b   1.000
_cell.length_c   1.000
_cell.angle_alpha   90.00
_cell.angle_beta   90.00
_cell.angle_gamma   90.00
#
_symmetry.space_group_name_H-M   'P 1'
#
loop_
_entity.id
_entity.type
_entity.pdbx_description
1 polymer ?
#
loop_
_entity_poly.entity_id
_entity_poly.type
_entity_poly.pdbx_seq_one_letter_code
_entity_poly.pdbx_strand_id
1 'polypeptide(L)'
;VAISFVKAMESPTPGRFAWTGVWIGLANLVRPTLVGFPVLAALTIAYAFGARRAWRPAAALVLASTLVVTPWVIRNHFKYEAIYPLATSNAILWQGSPEYFHLIRREGYTYVDVWTKVIYGPGNEGNDPGSIEGDRYWTRRAIRSIAAEPLVYLRFCLEKAVTYWIGDPNADWGDSYIFDYHALRDWGFSRSKTVQHLLARAFPLVAFASLFWLRPYWRRLLPLLSILAYCTLLHAITHAEARLSDPLHPLLFVIFAAALWTRSGKHAVVPPATIKDPW
;
A
#
# COMPACT_ATOMS: atom_id res chain seq x y z
N VAL A 1 -9.61 -6.84 7.26
CA VAL A 1 -9.69 -6.90 5.78
C VAL A 1 -9.17 -8.23 5.22
N ALA A 2 -7.89 -8.59 5.36
CA ALA A 2 -7.34 -9.80 4.73
C ALA A 2 -8.09 -11.10 5.10
N ILE A 3 -8.30 -11.34 6.41
CA ILE A 3 -9.01 -12.53 6.90
C ILE A 3 -10.45 -12.61 6.36
N SER A 4 -11.20 -11.50 6.40
CA SER A 4 -12.58 -11.47 5.90
C SER A 4 -12.62 -11.74 4.40
N PHE A 5 -11.67 -11.19 3.63
CA PHE A 5 -11.61 -11.36 2.18
C PHE A 5 -11.25 -12.80 1.78
N VAL A 6 -10.28 -13.42 2.48
CA VAL A 6 -9.96 -14.85 2.31
C VAL A 6 -11.19 -15.71 2.59
N LYS A 7 -11.86 -15.52 3.73
CA LYS A 7 -13.07 -16.26 4.09
C LYS A 7 -14.24 -16.06 3.11
N ALA A 8 -14.34 -14.87 2.51
CA ALA A 8 -15.34 -14.59 1.48
C ALA A 8 -15.01 -15.31 0.17
N MET A 9 -13.74 -15.43 -0.18
CA MET A 9 -13.28 -16.12 -1.39
C MET A 9 -13.36 -17.66 -1.26
N GLU A 10 -13.21 -18.20 -0.04
CA GLU A 10 -13.36 -19.64 0.23
C GLU A 10 -14.81 -20.12 0.24
N SER A 11 -15.79 -19.28 0.61
CA SER A 11 -17.20 -19.60 0.44
C SER A 11 -17.95 -18.35 -0.04
N PRO A 12 -18.07 -18.16 -1.37
CA PRO A 12 -18.52 -16.91 -1.95
C PRO A 12 -20.03 -16.72 -1.75
N THR A 13 -20.39 -15.81 -0.83
CA THR A 13 -21.75 -15.31 -0.67
C THR A 13 -21.75 -13.79 -0.64
N PRO A 14 -22.77 -13.10 -1.19
CA PRO A 14 -22.84 -11.64 -1.15
C PRO A 14 -22.68 -11.07 0.26
N GLY A 15 -23.25 -11.72 1.28
CA GLY A 15 -23.13 -11.29 2.68
C GLY A 15 -21.69 -11.30 3.22
N ARG A 16 -20.87 -12.31 2.88
CA ARG A 16 -19.45 -12.35 3.30
C ARG A 16 -18.61 -11.28 2.60
N PHE A 17 -18.93 -10.97 1.35
CA PHE A 17 -18.30 -9.89 0.62
C PHE A 17 -18.74 -8.51 1.13
N ALA A 18 -20.01 -8.34 1.50
CA ALA A 18 -20.48 -7.14 2.20
C ALA A 18 -19.73 -6.95 3.54
N TRP A 19 -19.56 -8.00 4.33
CA TRP A 19 -18.76 -7.95 5.57
C TRP A 19 -17.31 -7.55 5.32
N THR A 20 -16.71 -8.04 4.23
CA THR A 20 -15.37 -7.59 3.80
C THR A 20 -15.38 -6.10 3.44
N GLY A 21 -16.41 -5.64 2.72
CA GLY A 21 -16.63 -4.22 2.41
C GLY A 21 -16.72 -3.37 3.66
N VAL A 22 -17.47 -3.79 4.69
CA VAL A 22 -17.54 -3.10 5.99
C VAL A 22 -16.15 -2.92 6.59
N TRP A 23 -15.33 -3.97 6.66
CA TRP A 23 -13.97 -3.87 7.18
C TRP A 23 -13.06 -2.97 6.35
N ILE A 24 -13.23 -2.91 5.03
CA ILE A 24 -12.49 -1.99 4.17
C ILE A 24 -12.91 -0.54 4.46
N GLY A 25 -14.22 -0.27 4.56
CA GLY A 25 -14.74 1.04 4.92
C GLY A 25 -14.25 1.51 6.29
N LEU A 26 -14.32 0.65 7.31
CA LEU A 26 -13.80 0.95 8.65
C LEU A 26 -12.29 1.22 8.65
N ALA A 27 -11.52 0.42 7.91
CA ALA A 27 -10.08 0.66 7.77
C ALA A 27 -9.80 2.02 7.12
N ASN A 28 -10.59 2.40 6.11
CA ASN A 28 -10.47 3.69 5.45
C ASN A 28 -10.81 4.88 6.35
N LEU A 29 -11.80 4.75 7.25
CA LEU A 29 -12.10 5.77 8.25
C LEU A 29 -10.93 6.04 9.21
N VAL A 30 -10.06 5.05 9.44
CA VAL A 30 -8.83 5.23 10.22
C VAL A 30 -7.70 5.79 9.35
N ARG A 31 -7.51 5.20 8.17
CA ARG A 31 -6.48 5.61 7.22
C ARG A 31 -6.93 5.32 5.79
N PRO A 32 -7.01 6.32 4.89
CA PRO A 32 -7.61 6.17 3.57
C PRO A 32 -6.74 5.46 2.53
N THR A 33 -5.81 4.61 2.97
CA THR A 33 -4.94 3.84 2.10
C THR A 33 -5.75 2.91 1.20
N LEU A 34 -6.81 2.27 1.70
CA LEU A 34 -7.59 1.27 0.97
C LEU A 34 -8.79 1.86 0.20
N VAL A 35 -8.82 3.17 -0.08
CA VAL A 35 -9.99 3.81 -0.69
C VAL A 35 -10.31 3.28 -2.10
N GLY A 36 -9.28 2.97 -2.90
CA GLY A 36 -9.42 2.35 -4.21
C GLY A 36 -9.49 0.81 -4.18
N PHE A 37 -9.23 0.19 -3.02
CA PHE A 37 -9.16 -1.26 -2.90
C PHE A 37 -10.47 -2.00 -3.23
N PRO A 38 -11.68 -1.48 -2.92
CA PRO A 38 -12.93 -2.13 -3.32
C PRO A 38 -13.04 -2.42 -4.82
N VAL A 39 -12.52 -1.53 -5.67
CA VAL A 39 -12.51 -1.72 -7.13
C VAL A 39 -11.56 -2.85 -7.52
N LEU A 40 -10.34 -2.86 -6.98
CA LEU A 40 -9.40 -3.95 -7.25
C LEU A 40 -9.90 -5.28 -6.70
N ALA A 41 -10.54 -5.29 -5.53
CA ALA A 41 -11.16 -6.47 -4.95
C ALA A 41 -12.28 -6.99 -5.87
N ALA A 42 -13.13 -6.11 -6.42
CA ALA A 42 -14.15 -6.47 -7.41
C ALA A 42 -13.53 -7.10 -8.67
N LEU A 43 -12.44 -6.54 -9.19
CA LEU A 43 -11.69 -7.13 -10.31
C LEU A 43 -11.09 -8.49 -9.95
N THR A 44 -10.59 -8.65 -8.73
CA THR A 44 -10.05 -9.92 -8.22
C THR A 44 -11.15 -11.00 -8.13
N ILE A 45 -12.35 -10.62 -7.67
CA ILE A 45 -13.52 -11.51 -7.62
C ILE A 45 -13.96 -11.88 -9.04
N ALA A 46 -14.01 -10.92 -9.97
CA ALA A 46 -14.34 -11.15 -11.38
C ALA A 46 -13.34 -12.09 -12.06
N TYR A 47 -12.05 -11.93 -11.78
CA TYR A 47 -11.01 -12.82 -12.28
C TYR A 47 -11.14 -14.25 -11.70
N ALA A 48 -11.45 -14.37 -10.41
CA ALA A 48 -11.53 -15.67 -9.73
C ALA A 48 -12.78 -16.49 -10.11
N PHE A 49 -13.93 -15.84 -10.28
CA PHE A 49 -15.23 -16.52 -10.48
C PHE A 49 -15.86 -16.29 -11.87
N GLY A 50 -15.30 -15.39 -12.68
CA GLY A 50 -15.89 -14.91 -13.92
C GLY A 50 -16.88 -13.75 -13.69
N ALA A 51 -16.92 -12.79 -14.62
CA ALA A 51 -17.68 -11.55 -14.49
C ALA A 51 -19.18 -11.76 -14.17
N ARG A 52 -19.82 -12.72 -14.83
CA ARG A 52 -21.25 -13.03 -14.65
C ARG A 52 -21.58 -13.56 -13.25
N ARG A 53 -20.66 -14.27 -12.59
CA ARG A 53 -20.87 -14.79 -11.22
C ARG A 53 -20.40 -13.79 -10.17
N ALA A 54 -19.46 -12.92 -10.53
CA ALA A 54 -18.84 -11.96 -9.63
C ALA A 54 -19.66 -10.70 -9.35
N TRP A 55 -20.61 -10.30 -10.20
CA TRP A 55 -21.25 -8.99 -10.06
C TRP A 55 -21.97 -8.80 -8.73
N ARG A 56 -22.71 -9.82 -8.23
CA ARG A 56 -23.41 -9.75 -6.93
C ARG A 56 -22.43 -9.60 -5.76
N PRO A 57 -21.44 -10.48 -5.56
CA PRO A 57 -20.48 -10.32 -4.48
C PRO A 57 -19.62 -9.06 -4.61
N ALA A 58 -19.20 -8.69 -5.83
CA ALA A 58 -18.45 -7.46 -6.06
C ALA A 58 -19.28 -6.22 -5.70
N ALA A 59 -20.54 -6.14 -6.15
CA ALA A 59 -21.44 -5.05 -5.82
C ALA A 59 -21.68 -4.97 -4.30
N ALA A 60 -21.91 -6.11 -3.65
CA ALA A 60 -22.10 -6.15 -2.20
C ALA A 60 -20.88 -5.62 -1.43
N LEU A 61 -19.66 -5.97 -1.85
CA LEU A 61 -18.42 -5.45 -1.26
C LEU A 61 -18.28 -3.94 -1.46
N VAL A 62 -18.44 -3.47 -2.70
CA VAL A 62 -18.27 -2.05 -3.05
C VAL A 62 -19.32 -1.21 -2.32
N LEU A 63 -20.60 -1.58 -2.40
CA LEU A 63 -21.68 -0.86 -1.74
C LEU A 63 -21.49 -0.82 -0.23
N ALA A 64 -21.16 -1.94 0.42
CA ALA A 64 -20.94 -1.96 1.86
C ALA A 64 -19.74 -1.09 2.28
N SER A 65 -18.63 -1.12 1.52
CA SER A 65 -17.48 -0.25 1.78
C SER A 65 -17.83 1.22 1.62
N THR A 66 -18.57 1.58 0.58
CA THR A 66 -19.02 2.96 0.33
C THR A 66 -19.94 3.42 1.45
N LEU A 67 -20.97 2.65 1.80
CA LEU A 67 -21.95 2.99 2.83
C LEU A 67 -21.31 3.26 4.20
N VAL A 68 -20.23 2.54 4.55
CA VAL A 68 -19.52 2.77 5.81
C VAL A 68 -18.78 4.12 5.82
N VAL A 69 -18.17 4.54 4.70
CA VAL A 69 -17.45 5.82 4.64
C VAL A 69 -18.38 7.01 4.37
N THR A 70 -19.55 6.77 3.77
CA THR A 70 -20.50 7.82 3.36
C THR A 70 -20.86 8.81 4.46
N PRO A 71 -21.19 8.41 5.71
CA PRO A 71 -21.54 9.37 6.76
C PRO A 71 -20.44 10.40 7.04
N TRP A 72 -19.17 9.96 7.00
CA TRP A 72 -18.03 10.84 7.20
C TRP A 72 -17.83 11.79 6.02
N VAL A 73 -17.96 11.28 4.79
CA VAL A 73 -17.88 12.10 3.56
C VAL A 73 -18.98 13.16 3.55
N ILE A 74 -20.22 12.79 3.90
CA ILE A 74 -21.35 13.73 4.01
C ILE A 74 -21.05 14.82 5.04
N ARG A 75 -20.59 14.44 6.25
CA ARG A 75 -20.18 15.39 7.27
C ARG A 75 -19.10 16.35 6.76
N ASN A 76 -18.09 15.85 6.07
CA ASN A 76 -17.00 16.67 5.56
C ASN A 76 -17.47 17.63 4.46
N HIS A 77 -18.39 17.20 3.60
CA HIS A 77 -18.98 18.04 2.59
C HIS A 77 -19.73 19.23 3.22
N PHE A 78 -20.55 19.01 4.24
CA PHE A 78 -21.28 20.09 4.90
C PHE A 78 -20.38 21.00 5.75
N LYS A 79 -19.32 20.46 6.37
CA LYS A 79 -18.47 21.25 7.27
C LYS A 79 -17.37 22.02 6.55
N TYR A 80 -16.81 21.46 5.48
CA TYR A 80 -15.60 21.97 4.83
C TYR A 80 -15.82 22.26 3.33
N GLU A 81 -17.05 22.15 2.84
CA GLU A 81 -17.42 22.38 1.43
C GLU A 81 -16.58 21.56 0.44
N ALA A 82 -16.14 20.38 0.87
CA ALA A 82 -15.18 19.59 0.12
C ALA A 82 -15.50 18.09 0.16
N ILE A 83 -15.48 17.48 -1.02
CA ILE A 83 -15.62 16.02 -1.21
C ILE A 83 -14.21 15.43 -1.19
N TYR A 84 -13.58 15.43 -0.01
CA TYR A 84 -12.36 14.66 0.20
C TYR A 84 -12.69 13.28 0.73
N PRO A 85 -12.03 12.22 0.22
CA PRO A 85 -12.46 10.86 0.50
C PRO A 85 -12.48 10.57 1.99
N LEU A 86 -11.54 11.10 2.77
CA LEU A 86 -11.44 10.84 4.21
C LEU A 86 -10.46 11.77 4.96
N ALA A 87 -9.34 12.18 4.33
CA ALA A 87 -8.28 13.03 4.90
C ALA A 87 -7.47 13.75 3.79
N THR A 88 -6.73 14.80 4.14
CA THR A 88 -5.71 15.44 3.26
C THR A 88 -4.50 14.52 3.08
N SER A 89 -3.80 14.67 1.96
CA SER A 89 -2.73 13.76 1.56
C SER A 89 -1.36 14.14 2.11
N ASN A 90 -1.21 15.32 2.72
CA ASN A 90 0.05 15.87 3.20
C ASN A 90 1.15 15.89 2.10
N ALA A 91 0.78 16.33 0.89
CA ALA A 91 1.66 16.40 -0.27
C ALA A 91 2.25 15.05 -0.73
N ILE A 92 1.64 13.91 -0.37
CA ILE A 92 2.21 12.57 -0.66
C ILE A 92 2.38 12.29 -2.16
N LEU A 93 1.51 12.82 -3.02
CA LEU A 93 1.67 12.68 -4.47
C LEU A 93 2.87 13.49 -4.98
N TRP A 94 3.13 14.66 -4.40
CA TRP A 94 4.26 15.51 -4.76
C TRP A 94 5.59 14.90 -4.32
N GLN A 95 5.66 14.34 -3.12
CA GLN A 95 6.81 13.54 -2.66
C GLN A 95 7.10 12.36 -3.59
N GLY A 96 6.08 11.90 -4.32
CA GLY A 96 6.20 10.90 -5.36
C GLY A 96 6.66 11.35 -6.74
N SER A 97 6.79 12.65 -6.97
CA SER A 97 6.92 13.25 -8.31
C SER A 97 8.40 13.44 -8.73
N PRO A 98 8.67 13.69 -10.04
CA PRO A 98 10.01 14.00 -10.53
C PRO A 98 10.69 15.18 -9.83
N GLU A 99 9.93 16.19 -9.40
CA GLU A 99 10.47 17.34 -8.69
C GLU A 99 11.12 16.92 -7.37
N TYR A 100 10.42 16.10 -6.57
CA TYR A 100 10.99 15.51 -5.36
C TYR A 100 12.21 14.65 -5.66
N PHE A 101 12.13 13.83 -6.73
CA PHE A 101 13.26 13.00 -7.16
C PHE A 101 14.52 13.84 -7.43
N HIS A 102 14.41 14.98 -8.13
CA HIS A 102 15.57 15.83 -8.42
C HIS A 102 16.12 16.52 -7.17
N LEU A 103 15.27 16.98 -6.26
CA LEU A 103 15.70 17.54 -4.98
C LEU A 103 16.62 16.56 -4.23
N ILE A 104 16.18 15.31 -4.08
CA ILE A 104 16.94 14.29 -3.35
C ILE A 104 18.17 13.83 -4.14
N ARG A 105 18.03 13.57 -5.46
CA ARG A 105 19.07 12.87 -6.23
C ARG A 105 20.09 13.76 -6.93
N ARG A 106 19.70 15.00 -7.29
CA ARG A 106 20.56 15.93 -8.04
C ARG A 106 21.00 17.11 -7.19
N GLU A 107 20.11 17.61 -6.35
CA GLU A 107 20.37 18.80 -5.55
C GLU A 107 20.88 18.47 -4.13
N GLY A 108 20.87 17.18 -3.76
CA GLY A 108 21.44 16.70 -2.51
C GLY A 108 20.63 17.06 -1.27
N TYR A 109 19.32 17.30 -1.43
CA TYR A 109 18.44 17.54 -0.29
C TYR A 109 18.31 16.25 0.52
N THR A 110 18.49 16.36 1.84
CA THR A 110 18.09 15.31 2.78
C THR A 110 16.57 15.27 2.92
N TYR A 111 16.02 14.20 3.50
CA TYR A 111 14.60 14.14 3.84
C TYR A 111 14.17 15.37 4.65
N VAL A 112 14.96 15.75 5.66
CA VAL A 112 14.70 16.89 6.55
C VAL A 112 14.77 18.23 5.79
N ASP A 113 15.66 18.36 4.82
CA ASP A 113 15.75 19.56 3.99
C ASP A 113 14.47 19.77 3.17
N VAL A 114 13.90 18.71 2.59
CA VAL A 114 12.63 18.83 1.86
C VAL A 114 11.53 19.36 2.80
N TRP A 115 11.42 18.80 4.00
CA TRP A 115 10.41 19.26 4.97
C TRP A 115 10.62 20.71 5.39
N THR A 116 11.85 21.08 5.76
CA THR A 116 12.15 22.38 6.38
C THR A 116 12.37 23.51 5.37
N LYS A 117 12.86 23.21 4.16
CA LYS A 117 13.21 24.20 3.15
C LYS A 117 12.23 24.25 1.98
N VAL A 118 11.48 23.18 1.72
CA VAL A 118 10.54 23.13 0.59
C VAL A 118 9.10 23.10 1.06
N ILE A 119 8.71 22.17 1.91
CA ILE A 119 7.31 22.04 2.35
C ILE A 119 6.94 23.19 3.30
N TYR A 120 7.75 23.41 4.33
CA TYR A 120 7.55 24.46 5.33
C TYR A 120 8.56 25.61 5.22
N GLY A 121 9.31 25.66 4.12
CA GLY A 121 10.34 26.66 3.90
C GLY A 121 9.81 27.98 3.33
N PRO A 122 10.68 29.00 3.24
CA PRO A 122 10.33 30.31 2.72
C PRO A 122 9.74 30.25 1.31
N GLY A 123 8.66 31.01 1.06
CA GLY A 123 7.96 31.06 -0.22
C GLY A 123 6.83 30.03 -0.37
N ASN A 124 6.58 29.18 0.63
CA ASN A 124 5.40 28.30 0.69
C ASN A 124 4.48 28.66 1.86
N GLU A 125 4.60 29.88 2.42
CA GLU A 125 3.69 30.38 3.44
C GLU A 125 2.25 30.36 2.91
N GLY A 126 1.34 29.71 3.64
CA GLY A 126 -0.07 29.55 3.24
C GLY A 126 -0.38 28.31 2.39
N ASN A 127 0.62 27.53 1.97
CA ASN A 127 0.41 26.25 1.28
C ASN A 127 0.59 25.04 2.22
N ASP A 128 0.07 25.12 3.45
CA ASP A 128 0.16 24.03 4.43
C ASP A 128 -0.45 22.75 3.84
N PRO A 129 0.33 21.67 3.65
CA PRO A 129 -0.16 20.43 3.05
C PRO A 129 -1.23 19.72 3.91
N GLY A 130 -1.39 20.12 5.18
CA GLY A 130 -2.46 19.67 6.05
C GLY A 130 -3.81 20.35 5.78
N SER A 131 -3.81 21.51 5.12
CA SER A 131 -5.02 22.26 4.73
C SER A 131 -5.60 21.77 3.39
N ILE A 132 -6.87 22.09 3.13
CA ILE A 132 -7.53 21.74 1.85
C ILE A 132 -6.88 22.48 0.68
N GLU A 133 -6.62 23.78 0.85
CA GLU A 133 -6.02 24.64 -0.16
C GLU A 133 -4.59 24.19 -0.47
N GLY A 134 -3.79 23.90 0.56
CA GLY A 134 -2.44 23.40 0.40
C GLY A 134 -2.40 22.02 -0.25
N ASP A 135 -3.28 21.08 0.14
CA ASP A 135 -3.37 19.77 -0.51
C ASP A 135 -3.67 19.89 -2.03
N ARG A 136 -4.57 20.82 -2.41
CA ARG A 136 -4.82 21.15 -3.83
C ARG A 136 -3.59 21.73 -4.51
N TYR A 137 -2.89 22.65 -3.85
CA TYR A 137 -1.67 23.25 -4.38
C TYR A 137 -0.60 22.19 -4.66
N TRP A 138 -0.29 21.35 -3.68
CA TRP A 138 0.72 20.28 -3.80
C TRP A 138 0.32 19.23 -4.82
N THR A 139 -0.96 18.84 -4.87
CA THR A 139 -1.47 17.92 -5.90
C THR A 139 -1.27 18.49 -7.31
N ARG A 140 -1.63 19.77 -7.54
CA ARG A 140 -1.42 20.41 -8.85
C ARG A 140 0.06 20.52 -9.20
N ARG A 141 0.92 20.84 -8.22
CA ARG A 141 2.38 20.90 -8.40
C ARG A 141 2.93 19.53 -8.80
N ALA A 142 2.51 18.46 -8.12
CA ALA A 142 2.87 17.09 -8.46
C ALA A 142 2.47 16.72 -9.88
N ILE A 143 1.21 17.02 -10.27
CA ILE A 143 0.71 16.72 -11.62
C ILE A 143 1.52 17.47 -12.68
N ARG A 144 1.85 18.76 -12.47
CA ARG A 144 2.70 19.52 -13.39
C ARG A 144 4.09 18.89 -13.53
N SER A 145 4.69 18.48 -12.42
CA SER A 145 6.01 17.81 -12.43
C SER A 145 5.97 16.47 -13.17
N ILE A 146 4.95 15.64 -12.90
CA ILE A 146 4.76 14.34 -13.57
C ILE A 146 4.53 14.53 -15.07
N ALA A 147 3.72 15.52 -15.47
CA ALA A 147 3.45 15.82 -16.87
C ALA A 147 4.70 16.32 -17.62
N ALA A 148 5.59 17.05 -16.94
CA ALA A 148 6.84 17.51 -17.52
C ALA A 148 7.86 16.37 -17.74
N GLU A 149 7.92 15.38 -16.84
CA GLU A 149 8.90 14.30 -16.88
C GLU A 149 8.29 12.90 -16.61
N PRO A 150 7.40 12.39 -17.47
CA PRO A 150 6.65 11.15 -17.21
C PRO A 150 7.53 9.90 -17.14
N LEU A 151 8.64 9.86 -17.88
CA LEU A 151 9.58 8.73 -17.84
C LEU A 151 10.40 8.71 -16.54
N VAL A 152 10.74 9.88 -16.00
CA VAL A 152 11.40 9.99 -14.68
C VAL A 152 10.42 9.54 -13.60
N TYR A 153 9.15 9.94 -13.70
CA TYR A 153 8.11 9.49 -12.78
C TYR A 153 7.93 7.98 -12.82
N LEU A 154 7.84 7.37 -14.01
CA LEU A 154 7.71 5.91 -14.15
C LEU A 154 8.91 5.18 -13.53
N ARG A 155 10.14 5.63 -13.83
CA ARG A 155 11.35 5.09 -13.19
C ARG A 155 11.27 5.19 -11.67
N PHE A 156 10.90 6.35 -11.15
CA PHE A 156 10.81 6.57 -9.71
C PHE A 156 9.71 5.71 -9.07
N CYS A 157 8.59 5.47 -9.76
CA CYS A 157 7.56 4.51 -9.32
C CYS A 157 8.12 3.09 -9.21
N LEU A 158 8.93 2.64 -10.18
CA LEU A 158 9.56 1.32 -10.14
C LEU A 158 10.56 1.21 -8.99
N GLU A 159 11.37 2.24 -8.76
CA GLU A 159 12.27 2.32 -7.60
C GLU A 159 11.47 2.23 -6.29
N LYS A 160 10.40 3.02 -6.15
CA LYS A 160 9.50 3.01 -4.99
C LYS A 160 8.78 1.69 -4.77
N ALA A 161 8.41 0.97 -5.82
CA ALA A 161 7.80 -0.36 -5.68
C ALA A 161 8.72 -1.36 -4.96
N VAL A 162 10.04 -1.18 -5.12
CA VAL A 162 11.06 -1.97 -4.42
C VAL A 162 11.34 -1.39 -3.03
N THR A 163 11.65 -0.10 -2.94
CA THR A 163 12.00 0.56 -1.66
C THR A 163 10.84 0.59 -0.67
N TYR A 164 9.59 0.49 -1.13
CA TYR A 164 8.42 0.30 -0.26
C TYR A 164 8.60 -0.87 0.71
N TRP A 165 9.25 -1.95 0.29
CA TRP A 165 9.44 -3.14 1.11
C TRP A 165 10.75 -3.15 1.91
N ILE A 166 11.82 -2.63 1.32
CA ILE A 166 13.18 -2.70 1.90
C ILE A 166 13.65 -1.38 2.53
N GLY A 167 12.85 -0.33 2.44
CA GLY A 167 13.14 1.02 2.94
C GLY A 167 13.75 1.93 1.89
N ASP A 168 13.37 3.21 1.95
CA ASP A 168 13.87 4.28 1.11
C ASP A 168 15.26 4.75 1.58
N PRO A 169 16.27 4.84 0.69
CA PRO A 169 17.62 5.30 1.04
C PRO A 169 17.69 6.60 1.85
N ASN A 170 16.83 7.57 1.52
CA ASN A 170 16.83 8.90 2.10
C ASN A 170 16.02 8.92 3.41
N ALA A 171 14.81 8.35 3.41
CA ALA A 171 13.94 8.39 4.58
C ALA A 171 14.26 7.34 5.65
N ASP A 172 14.69 6.13 5.25
CA ASP A 172 14.83 4.98 6.15
C ASP A 172 16.29 4.58 6.43
N TRP A 173 17.25 5.01 5.60
CA TRP A 173 18.66 4.61 5.69
C TRP A 173 19.65 5.77 5.85
N GLY A 174 19.16 6.96 6.21
CA GLY A 174 20.00 8.12 6.50
C GLY A 174 20.86 8.61 5.36
N ASP A 175 20.22 8.78 4.21
CA ASP A 175 20.85 9.25 2.99
C ASP A 175 22.01 8.35 2.52
N SER A 176 22.02 7.09 3.00
CA SER A 176 23.00 6.07 2.64
C SER A 176 22.35 4.94 1.83
N TYR A 177 23.06 3.83 1.65
CA TYR A 177 22.58 2.66 0.93
C TYR A 177 21.73 1.74 1.81
N ILE A 178 20.88 0.95 1.15
CA ILE A 178 19.97 0.00 1.79
C ILE A 178 20.79 -1.04 2.57
N PHE A 179 20.41 -1.30 3.82
CA PHE A 179 21.13 -2.15 4.77
C PHE A 179 22.47 -1.60 5.28
N ASP A 180 22.69 -0.28 5.23
CA ASP A 180 23.85 0.34 5.89
C ASP A 180 23.73 0.28 7.42
N TYR A 181 24.52 -0.62 8.02
CA TYR A 181 24.61 -0.77 9.46
C TYR A 181 25.17 0.48 10.15
N HIS A 182 26.17 1.13 9.54
CA HIS A 182 26.86 2.27 10.15
C HIS A 182 25.97 3.51 10.17
N ALA A 183 25.26 3.79 9.08
CA ALA A 183 24.30 4.91 9.03
C ALA A 183 23.25 4.81 10.14
N LEU A 184 22.66 3.63 10.37
CA LEU A 184 21.72 3.41 11.47
C LEU A 184 22.34 3.60 12.86
N ARG A 185 23.62 3.20 13.02
CA ARG A 185 24.36 3.38 14.27
C ARG A 185 24.65 4.85 14.55
N ASP A 186 24.99 5.62 13.51
CA ASP A 186 25.24 7.06 13.59
C ASP A 186 23.96 7.85 13.88
N TRP A 187 22.82 7.33 13.40
CA TRP A 187 21.47 7.77 13.78
C TRP A 187 21.06 7.39 15.21
N GLY A 188 21.93 6.71 15.97
CA GLY A 188 21.73 6.43 17.39
C GLY A 188 21.00 5.12 17.70
N PHE A 189 20.77 4.25 16.71
CA PHE A 189 20.19 2.92 16.98
C PHE A 189 21.16 2.08 17.78
N SER A 190 20.71 1.36 18.83
CA SER A 190 21.54 0.37 19.51
C SER A 190 21.94 -0.78 18.57
N ARG A 191 22.99 -1.56 18.89
CA ARG A 191 23.39 -2.72 18.07
C ARG A 191 22.23 -3.70 17.85
N SER A 192 21.49 -4.00 18.91
CA SER A 192 20.32 -4.88 18.86
C SER A 192 19.20 -4.31 17.98
N LYS A 193 18.87 -3.02 18.12
CA LYS A 193 17.86 -2.35 17.29
C LYS A 193 18.28 -2.31 15.82
N THR A 194 19.56 -2.09 15.55
CA THR A 194 20.10 -2.09 14.18
C THR A 194 19.92 -3.46 13.53
N VAL A 195 20.34 -4.54 14.21
CA VAL A 195 20.15 -5.91 13.70
C VAL A 195 18.67 -6.24 13.51
N GLN A 196 17.81 -5.89 14.47
CA GLN A 196 16.36 -6.09 14.34
C GLN A 196 15.79 -5.35 13.13
N HIS A 197 16.22 -4.11 12.89
CA HIS A 197 15.79 -3.31 11.74
C HIS A 197 16.24 -3.97 10.43
N LEU A 198 17.51 -4.35 10.31
CA LEU A 198 18.04 -5.05 9.13
C LEU A 198 17.28 -6.34 8.85
N LEU A 199 17.02 -7.16 9.87
CA LEU A 199 16.24 -8.39 9.73
C LEU A 199 14.80 -8.11 9.30
N ALA A 200 14.15 -7.11 9.88
CA ALA A 200 12.79 -6.71 9.51
C ALA A 200 12.71 -6.25 8.05
N ARG A 201 13.73 -5.55 7.53
CA ARG A 201 13.80 -5.10 6.13
C ARG A 201 14.22 -6.19 5.15
N ALA A 202 14.95 -7.21 5.61
CA ALA A 202 15.27 -8.39 4.81
C ALA A 202 14.09 -9.37 4.70
N PHE A 203 13.19 -9.39 5.68
CA PHE A 203 12.09 -10.35 5.76
C PHE A 203 11.14 -10.34 4.53
N PRO A 204 10.72 -9.19 3.97
CA PRO A 204 9.94 -9.15 2.73
C PRO A 204 10.58 -9.92 1.57
N LEU A 205 11.91 -9.88 1.43
CA LEU A 205 12.62 -10.63 0.38
C LEU A 205 12.42 -12.14 0.56
N VAL A 206 12.53 -12.63 1.79
CA VAL A 206 12.30 -14.04 2.12
C VAL A 206 10.84 -14.45 1.90
N ALA A 207 9.90 -13.58 2.30
CA ALA A 207 8.47 -13.81 2.10
C ALA A 207 8.09 -13.84 0.61
N PHE A 208 8.65 -12.95 -0.21
CA PHE A 208 8.42 -12.98 -1.66
C PHE A 208 9.10 -14.17 -2.33
N ALA A 209 10.31 -14.54 -1.92
CA ALA A 209 10.94 -15.78 -2.38
C ALA A 209 10.08 -17.02 -2.05
N SER A 210 9.38 -17.00 -0.91
CA SER A 210 8.47 -18.08 -0.51
C SER A 210 7.29 -18.28 -1.45
N LEU A 211 6.91 -17.27 -2.24
CA LEU A 211 5.86 -17.38 -3.26
C LEU A 211 6.23 -18.35 -4.39
N PHE A 212 7.53 -18.54 -4.69
CA PHE A 212 7.95 -19.54 -5.68
C PHE A 212 7.57 -20.97 -5.26
N TRP A 213 7.67 -21.30 -3.98
CA TRP A 213 7.21 -22.59 -3.44
C TRP A 213 5.69 -22.68 -3.40
N LEU A 214 5.02 -21.57 -3.12
CA LEU A 214 3.56 -21.50 -3.06
C LEU A 214 2.90 -21.32 -4.44
N ARG A 215 3.68 -21.37 -5.54
CA ARG A 215 3.15 -21.28 -6.91
C ARG A 215 1.98 -22.24 -7.18
N PRO A 216 1.89 -23.49 -6.68
CA PRO A 216 0.73 -24.34 -6.95
C PRO A 216 -0.56 -23.84 -6.27
N TYR A 217 -0.43 -23.00 -5.25
CA TYR A 217 -1.53 -22.48 -4.43
C TYR A 217 -1.85 -21.01 -4.70
N TRP A 218 -1.27 -20.39 -5.75
CA TRP A 218 -1.37 -18.96 -6.01
C TRP A 218 -2.82 -18.45 -6.05
N ARG A 219 -3.76 -19.25 -6.59
CA ARG A 219 -5.19 -18.91 -6.62
C ARG A 219 -5.81 -18.75 -5.23
N ARG A 220 -5.39 -19.55 -4.25
CA ARG A 220 -5.84 -19.41 -2.85
C ARG A 220 -5.23 -18.18 -2.17
N LEU A 221 -4.06 -17.75 -2.64
CA LEU A 221 -3.37 -16.56 -2.14
C LEU A 221 -3.84 -15.26 -2.79
N LEU A 222 -4.65 -15.31 -3.86
CA LEU A 222 -5.18 -14.14 -4.55
C LEU A 222 -5.69 -13.01 -3.64
N PRO A 223 -6.46 -13.28 -2.56
CA PRO A 223 -6.96 -12.21 -1.70
C PRO A 223 -5.81 -11.49 -0.98
N LEU A 224 -4.80 -12.23 -0.51
CA LEU A 224 -3.63 -11.66 0.14
C LEU A 224 -2.75 -10.91 -0.88
N LEU A 225 -2.48 -11.53 -2.02
CA LEU A 225 -1.66 -10.94 -3.09
C LEU A 225 -2.29 -9.65 -3.62
N SER A 226 -3.62 -9.57 -3.73
CA SER A 226 -4.32 -8.36 -4.16
C SER A 226 -4.13 -7.19 -3.19
N ILE A 227 -4.13 -7.45 -1.87
CA ILE A 227 -3.90 -6.40 -0.85
C ILE A 227 -2.46 -5.92 -0.92
N LEU A 228 -1.49 -6.85 -1.00
CA LEU A 228 -0.08 -6.53 -1.11
C LEU A 228 0.20 -5.73 -2.39
N ALA A 229 -0.29 -6.21 -3.53
CA ALA A 229 -0.14 -5.55 -4.82
C ALA A 229 -0.80 -4.17 -4.83
N TYR A 230 -2.01 -4.02 -4.27
CA TYR A 230 -2.68 -2.73 -4.16
C TYR A 230 -1.84 -1.72 -3.39
N CYS A 231 -1.39 -2.08 -2.18
CA CYS A 231 -0.61 -1.17 -1.34
C CYS A 231 0.73 -0.83 -1.99
N THR A 232 1.42 -1.80 -2.59
CA THR A 232 2.66 -1.55 -3.34
C THR A 232 2.43 -0.58 -4.49
N LEU A 233 1.38 -0.78 -5.30
CA LEU A 233 1.09 0.10 -6.44
C LEU A 233 0.71 1.50 -5.98
N LEU A 234 -0.13 1.63 -4.95
CA LEU A 234 -0.52 2.93 -4.40
C LEU A 234 0.70 3.72 -3.90
N HIS A 235 1.60 3.06 -3.17
CA HIS A 235 2.80 3.72 -2.64
C HIS A 235 3.89 3.93 -3.68
N ALA A 236 3.94 3.09 -4.72
CA ALA A 236 4.77 3.32 -5.89
C ALA A 236 4.36 4.60 -6.64
N ILE A 237 3.06 4.83 -6.86
CA ILE A 237 2.59 6.02 -7.58
C ILE A 237 2.56 7.28 -6.70
N THR A 238 2.43 7.13 -5.38
CA THR A 238 2.50 8.24 -4.42
C THR A 238 3.87 8.29 -3.77
N HIS A 239 3.98 7.97 -2.48
CA HIS A 239 5.24 7.96 -1.74
C HIS A 239 5.45 6.62 -1.07
N ALA A 240 6.70 6.19 -0.99
CA ALA A 240 7.10 4.93 -0.39
C ALA A 240 8.10 5.18 0.74
N GLU A 241 7.75 4.69 1.93
CA GLU A 241 8.61 4.65 3.11
C GLU A 241 8.33 3.33 3.81
N ALA A 242 9.31 2.82 4.53
CA ALA A 242 9.20 1.49 5.12
C ALA A 242 8.09 1.41 6.19
N ARG A 243 7.80 2.51 6.90
CA ARG A 243 6.66 2.59 7.84
C ARG A 243 5.29 2.37 7.17
N LEU A 244 5.20 2.53 5.85
CA LEU A 244 3.98 2.33 5.07
C LEU A 244 3.76 0.85 4.73
N SER A 245 4.80 0.03 4.74
CA SER A 245 4.71 -1.43 4.54
C SER A 245 4.63 -2.21 5.85
N ASP A 246 5.10 -1.66 6.98
CA ASP A 246 5.10 -2.32 8.28
C ASP A 246 3.74 -2.96 8.67
N PRO A 247 2.57 -2.31 8.45
CA PRO A 247 1.28 -2.93 8.74
C PRO A 247 0.96 -4.20 7.91
N LEU A 248 1.69 -4.44 6.83
CA LEU A 248 1.52 -5.60 5.94
C LEU A 248 2.44 -6.78 6.31
N HIS A 249 3.42 -6.58 7.19
CA HIS A 249 4.33 -7.65 7.63
C HIS A 249 3.61 -8.89 8.19
N PRO A 250 2.50 -8.78 8.95
CA PRO A 250 1.72 -9.96 9.35
C PRO A 250 1.27 -10.84 8.17
N LEU A 251 0.94 -10.24 7.02
CA LEU A 251 0.56 -11.00 5.82
C LEU A 251 1.77 -11.71 5.19
N LEU A 252 2.93 -11.07 5.22
CA LEU A 252 4.20 -11.68 4.78
C LEU A 252 4.58 -12.87 5.67
N PHE A 253 4.36 -12.78 6.99
CA PHE A 253 4.56 -13.90 7.92
C PHE A 253 3.63 -15.07 7.59
N VAL A 254 2.37 -14.82 7.24
CA VAL A 254 1.44 -15.88 6.81
C VAL A 254 1.93 -16.56 5.53
N ILE A 255 2.42 -15.79 4.55
CA ILE A 255 2.98 -16.34 3.30
C ILE A 255 4.21 -17.22 3.60
N PHE A 256 5.16 -16.71 4.39
CA PHE A 256 6.35 -17.46 4.77
C PHE A 256 6.00 -18.75 5.54
N ALA A 257 5.12 -18.66 6.53
CA ALA A 257 4.68 -19.81 7.32
C ALA A 257 3.97 -20.87 6.46
N ALA A 258 3.14 -20.45 5.50
CA ALA A 258 2.48 -21.37 4.57
C ALA A 258 3.50 -22.11 3.69
N ALA A 259 4.58 -21.46 3.26
CA ALA A 259 5.64 -22.11 2.49
C ALA A 259 6.39 -23.15 3.33
N LEU A 260 6.74 -22.83 4.58
CA LEU A 260 7.34 -23.81 5.50
C LEU A 260 6.41 -24.99 5.77
N TRP A 261 5.12 -24.72 6.00
CA TRP A 261 4.12 -25.75 6.24
C TRP A 261 4.01 -26.73 5.07
N THR A 262 3.84 -26.21 3.85
CA THR A 262 3.72 -27.03 2.63
C THR A 262 4.98 -27.84 2.33
N ARG A 263 6.17 -27.31 2.63
CA ARG A 263 7.45 -28.03 2.46
C ARG A 263 7.64 -29.18 3.45
N SER A 264 7.08 -29.07 4.66
CA SER A 264 7.26 -30.08 5.71
C SER A 264 6.64 -31.45 5.42
N GLY A 265 5.87 -31.59 4.33
CA GLY A 265 5.25 -32.86 3.93
C GLY A 265 4.16 -33.37 4.88
N LYS A 266 3.88 -32.65 5.98
CA LYS A 266 2.95 -33.08 7.04
C LYS A 266 1.50 -33.18 6.59
N HIS A 267 1.16 -32.58 5.46
CA HIS A 267 -0.03 -32.95 4.70
C HIS A 267 0.31 -32.82 3.23
N ALA A 268 0.12 -33.89 2.46
CA ALA A 268 -0.19 -33.76 1.05
C ALA A 268 -1.49 -32.95 1.00
N VAL A 269 -1.38 -31.62 0.96
CA VAL A 269 -2.51 -30.75 0.69
C VAL A 269 -2.93 -31.16 -0.70
N VAL A 270 -3.98 -31.99 -0.77
CA VAL A 270 -4.59 -32.40 -2.02
C VAL A 270 -4.74 -31.09 -2.81
N PRO A 271 -4.04 -30.94 -3.95
CA PRO A 271 -4.25 -29.79 -4.80
C PRO A 271 -5.76 -29.70 -4.97
N PRO A 272 -6.39 -28.53 -4.76
CA PRO A 272 -7.84 -28.45 -4.89
C PRO A 272 -8.19 -29.15 -6.20
N ALA A 273 -9.19 -30.02 -6.17
CA ALA A 273 -9.92 -30.35 -7.38
C ALA A 273 -10.09 -29.00 -8.08
N THR A 274 -9.48 -28.87 -9.27
CA THR A 274 -9.70 -27.73 -10.17
C THR A 274 -11.10 -27.26 -9.92
N ILE A 275 -11.32 -25.99 -9.54
CA ILE A 275 -12.66 -25.44 -9.24
C ILE A 275 -13.57 -25.90 -10.39
N LYS A 276 -14.20 -27.05 -10.19
CA LYS A 276 -15.11 -27.71 -11.11
C LYS A 276 -16.40 -27.24 -10.51
N ASP A 277 -17.01 -26.32 -11.23
CA ASP A 277 -18.29 -25.69 -10.97
C ASP A 277 -19.09 -26.37 -9.84
N PRO A 278 -19.24 -25.73 -8.66
CA PRO A 278 -20.27 -26.11 -7.74
C PRO A 278 -21.66 -25.58 -8.16
N TRP A 279 -21.78 -24.87 -9.30
CA TRP A 279 -23.00 -24.22 -9.78
C TRP A 279 -23.05 -24.07 -11.31
#